data_AF-A0A2T4GG13-F1
#
_entry.id   AF-A0A2T4GG13-F1
#
_cell.length_a   1.000
_cell.length_b   1.000
_cell.length_c   1.000
_cell.angle_alpha   90.00
_cell.angle_beta   90.00
_cell.angle_gamma   90.00
#
_symmetry.space_group_name_H-M   'P 1'
#
loop_
_entity.id
_entity.type
_entity.pdbx_description
1 polymer ?
#
loop_
_entity_poly.entity_id
_entity_poly.type
_entity_poly.pdbx_seq_one_letter_code
_entity_poly.pdbx_strand_id
1 'polypeptide(L)'
;MIPRAFALSHSRPILNNTLISISRHLSHSSRDRSTAQEAASIMMENFKDSQFIRRQILDANQVQKLALTLNRPNLSGYHLVYFTPGGLESELGADGTDTSFNAPFPFTRRMWAGGKIEWATSSSFSSSAGLELRVGDEVEEVTALISATPRKSRSAGEMVLVEVKKEYHGPRGLALTDLRSWIFRPEIEPLSGSSDIKLLADADLRQPALVKHQVAEDGKPVRWHRWSPTSLFRFSALTFNGHKIHYNEDWTRNVEGHPGLVVHGPLNLINILNFWQDFHGKGKFPSTINYRALSPLYAGQTYQIQGTKLEAGGHTGKNKWEMVVQRHVKVRIQMVPHEVKQSLLRTSLVIFQDEGVRGLYNGFSAGLTRACEIHPDQSSHPLRSAQQLIYTRTLTYGAVRIGVYEELRQQAVTNGFGTASHLIPIAFASGFAAAILGTPSDIANIRMQNDKSQTPQLRRNYRHTFHAWTQMRTQKGWRSFSQGMLANCFRCSFMTASQLACYDFFKGLLRDQINRPDSTATHLTASLGASLVATSVASPMDVIRTHMVGASSKPGVRASVWGILSHLVSTEGYRWVFRGWSSSFIRLGSQTIATLVIMEQQRKLYRAYVARQD
;
A
#
# COMPACT_ATOMS: atom_id res chain seq x y z
N MET A 1 -31.46 55.08 12.52
CA MET A 1 -30.44 54.93 11.44
C MET A 1 -29.89 53.52 11.50
N ILE A 2 -30.40 52.62 10.66
CA ILE A 2 -29.84 51.27 10.48
C ILE A 2 -28.58 51.44 9.62
N PRO A 3 -27.37 51.08 10.09
CA PRO A 3 -26.18 51.24 9.28
C PRO A 3 -26.27 50.32 8.06
N ARG A 4 -25.92 50.89 6.90
CA ARG A 4 -25.85 50.25 5.58
C ARG A 4 -25.39 48.79 5.68
N ALA A 5 -26.16 47.93 5.03
CA ALA A 5 -25.88 46.51 4.84
C ALA A 5 -24.38 46.25 4.67
N PHE A 6 -23.83 45.41 5.56
CA PHE A 6 -22.60 44.69 5.32
C PHE A 6 -22.80 43.85 4.06
N ALA A 7 -22.52 44.44 2.89
CA ALA A 7 -22.25 43.66 1.70
C ALA A 7 -20.99 42.88 2.00
N LEU A 8 -21.14 41.64 2.48
CA LEU A 8 -20.05 40.67 2.53
C LEU A 8 -19.42 40.71 1.15
N SER A 9 -18.18 41.22 1.06
CA SER A 9 -17.39 41.17 -0.16
C SER A 9 -17.24 39.70 -0.48
N HIS A 10 -18.15 39.17 -1.29
CA HIS A 10 -17.95 37.89 -1.91
C HIS A 10 -16.67 38.09 -2.69
N SER A 11 -15.59 37.45 -2.24
CA SER A 11 -14.53 37.00 -3.12
C SER A 11 -15.24 36.17 -4.18
N ARG A 12 -15.75 36.86 -5.20
CA ARG A 12 -16.27 36.26 -6.41
C ARG A 12 -15.14 35.36 -6.88
N PRO A 13 -15.38 34.07 -7.08
CA PRO A 13 -14.42 33.27 -7.81
C PRO A 13 -14.13 34.03 -9.10
N ILE A 14 -12.88 34.03 -9.56
CA ILE A 14 -12.61 34.31 -10.97
C ILE A 14 -13.19 33.10 -11.73
N LEU A 15 -14.51 33.02 -11.80
CA LEU A 15 -15.28 32.13 -12.62
C LEU A 15 -15.38 32.86 -13.95
N ASN A 16 -14.80 32.28 -15.00
CA ASN A 16 -15.29 32.59 -16.33
C ASN A 16 -16.82 32.41 -16.30
N ASN A 17 -17.55 33.44 -16.70
CA ASN A 17 -19.02 33.54 -16.68
C ASN A 17 -19.75 32.40 -17.42
N THR A 18 -19.02 31.48 -18.06
CA THR A 18 -19.53 30.28 -18.72
C THR A 18 -19.97 29.17 -17.76
N LEU A 19 -19.45 29.08 -16.53
CA LEU A 19 -19.76 27.95 -15.62
C LEU A 19 -21.07 28.12 -14.82
N ILE A 20 -21.50 29.35 -14.53
CA ILE A 20 -22.79 29.61 -13.85
C ILE A 20 -23.98 29.24 -14.75
N SER A 21 -23.77 29.21 -16.07
CA SER A 21 -24.75 28.76 -17.05
C SER A 21 -24.87 27.23 -17.15
N ILE A 22 -23.84 26.47 -16.77
CA ILE A 22 -23.86 25.00 -16.93
C ILE A 22 -24.65 24.33 -15.80
N SER A 23 -24.62 24.87 -14.58
CA SER A 23 -25.45 24.38 -13.47
C SER A 23 -26.95 24.65 -13.67
N ARG A 24 -27.33 25.60 -14.55
CA ARG A 24 -28.73 25.86 -14.90
C ARG A 24 -29.29 24.90 -15.95
N HIS A 25 -28.46 24.13 -16.67
CA HIS A 25 -28.93 23.17 -17.67
C HIS A 25 -29.19 21.75 -17.13
N LEU A 26 -29.00 21.51 -15.83
CA LEU A 26 -29.51 20.30 -15.17
C LEU A 26 -30.88 20.53 -14.51
N SER A 27 -31.60 21.57 -14.93
CA SER A 27 -33.03 21.71 -14.68
C SER A 27 -33.82 20.71 -15.53
N HIS A 28 -34.07 19.52 -14.98
CA HIS A 28 -35.29 18.74 -15.21
C HIS A 28 -35.70 18.40 -16.66
N SER A 29 -34.80 18.40 -17.65
CA SER A 29 -35.10 17.93 -19.01
C SER A 29 -34.35 16.65 -19.35
N SER A 30 -35.13 15.61 -19.65
CA SER A 30 -34.82 14.22 -20.02
C SER A 30 -34.34 13.25 -18.92
N ARG A 31 -35.21 12.27 -18.66
CA ARG A 31 -35.01 11.09 -17.81
C ARG A 31 -34.09 10.06 -18.48
N ASP A 32 -32.94 10.47 -19.01
CA ASP A 32 -31.97 9.49 -19.52
C ASP A 32 -31.13 9.00 -18.35
N ARG A 33 -31.41 7.76 -17.93
CA ARG A 33 -30.62 7.05 -16.91
C ARG A 33 -29.21 6.87 -17.45
N SER A 34 -28.28 7.74 -17.07
CA SER A 34 -26.88 7.59 -17.45
C SER A 34 -26.29 6.33 -16.82
N THR A 35 -25.49 5.60 -17.59
CA THR A 35 -24.69 4.49 -17.06
C THR A 35 -23.54 5.03 -16.21
N ALA A 36 -22.96 4.22 -15.32
CA ALA A 36 -21.80 4.66 -14.54
C ALA A 36 -20.63 5.09 -15.43
N GLN A 37 -20.50 4.50 -16.62
CA GLN A 37 -19.47 4.84 -17.59
C GLN A 37 -19.69 6.23 -18.20
N GLU A 38 -20.91 6.53 -18.63
CA GLU A 38 -21.29 7.85 -19.15
C GLU A 38 -21.16 8.92 -18.07
N ALA A 39 -21.66 8.64 -16.86
CA ALA A 39 -21.56 9.55 -15.72
C ALA A 39 -20.09 9.90 -15.41
N ALA A 40 -19.21 8.91 -15.40
CA ALA A 40 -17.78 9.13 -15.21
C ALA A 40 -17.16 9.97 -16.33
N SER A 41 -17.49 9.70 -17.60
CA SER A 41 -17.01 10.47 -18.74
C SER A 41 -17.46 11.94 -18.68
N ILE A 42 -18.73 12.19 -18.37
CA ILE A 42 -19.29 13.56 -18.23
C ILE A 42 -18.55 14.32 -17.14
N MET A 43 -18.28 13.70 -15.99
CA MET A 43 -17.50 14.34 -14.93
C MET A 43 -16.08 14.67 -15.38
N MET A 44 -15.40 13.74 -16.06
CA MET A 44 -14.05 13.99 -16.56
C MET A 44 -14.01 15.11 -17.58
N GLU A 45 -15.02 15.23 -18.43
CA GLU A 45 -15.13 16.31 -19.43
C GLU A 45 -15.41 17.66 -18.77
N ASN A 46 -16.40 17.73 -17.88
CA ASN A 46 -16.83 18.97 -17.22
C ASN A 46 -15.76 19.58 -16.30
N PHE A 47 -14.87 18.74 -15.74
CA PHE A 47 -13.91 19.16 -14.72
C PHE A 47 -12.45 18.96 -15.11
N LYS A 48 -12.14 18.58 -16.36
CA LYS A 48 -10.77 18.25 -16.83
C LYS A 48 -9.71 19.26 -16.44
N ASP A 49 -10.03 20.55 -16.61
CA ASP A 49 -9.11 21.67 -16.38
C ASP A 49 -9.63 22.64 -15.29
N SER A 50 -10.64 22.20 -14.53
CA SER A 50 -11.30 23.02 -13.52
C SER A 50 -10.63 22.86 -12.15
N GLN A 51 -10.24 23.98 -11.55
CA GLN A 51 -9.74 24.04 -10.17
C GLN A 51 -10.55 25.05 -9.37
N PHE A 52 -10.90 24.68 -8.14
CA PHE A 52 -11.55 25.57 -7.18
C PHE A 52 -10.53 26.04 -6.15
N ILE A 53 -10.30 27.33 -6.10
CA ILE A 53 -9.36 27.96 -5.17
C ILE A 53 -10.16 28.71 -4.12
N ARG A 54 -9.88 28.46 -2.84
CA ARG A 54 -10.51 29.13 -1.71
C ARG A 54 -9.45 29.57 -0.71
N ARG A 55 -9.64 30.73 -0.08
CA ARG A 55 -8.77 31.21 0.99
C ARG A 55 -9.56 31.36 2.27
N GLN A 56 -8.98 30.91 3.38
CA GLN A 56 -9.56 31.04 4.70
C GLN A 56 -8.46 31.19 5.74
N ILE A 57 -8.67 32.10 6.70
CA ILE A 57 -7.86 32.17 7.91
C ILE A 57 -8.28 31.02 8.84
N LEU A 58 -7.31 30.23 9.31
CA LEU A 58 -7.58 29.17 10.27
C LEU A 58 -7.87 29.77 11.65
N ASP A 59 -9.12 30.14 11.92
CA ASP A 59 -9.51 30.84 13.13
C ASP A 59 -9.55 29.93 14.38
N ALA A 60 -9.24 30.48 15.55
CA ALA A 60 -9.23 29.71 16.79
C ALA A 60 -10.63 29.25 17.24
N ASN A 61 -11.69 29.95 16.84
CA ASN A 61 -13.05 29.65 17.29
C ASN A 61 -13.55 28.32 16.70
N GLN A 62 -13.26 28.05 15.42
CA GLN A 62 -13.62 26.79 14.78
C GLN A 62 -12.85 25.61 15.39
N VAL A 63 -11.56 25.77 15.70
CA VAL A 63 -10.78 24.76 16.47
C VAL A 63 -11.37 24.56 17.87
N GLN A 64 -11.74 25.62 18.57
CA GLN A 64 -12.33 25.53 19.90
C GLN A 64 -13.68 24.80 19.87
N LYS A 65 -14.55 25.08 18.90
CA LYS A 65 -15.81 24.35 18.72
C LYS A 65 -15.58 22.88 18.37
N LEU A 66 -14.54 22.57 17.58
CA LEU A 66 -14.13 21.18 17.34
C LEU A 66 -13.69 20.50 18.64
N ALA A 67 -12.88 21.17 19.46
CA ALA A 67 -12.39 20.66 20.74
C ALA A 67 -13.54 20.31 21.68
N LEU A 68 -14.54 21.20 21.77
CA LEU A 68 -15.78 20.98 22.53
C LEU A 68 -16.62 19.83 21.96
N THR A 69 -16.68 19.70 20.63
CA THR A 69 -17.43 18.61 19.97
C THR A 69 -16.79 17.24 20.22
N LEU A 70 -15.45 17.19 20.24
CA LEU A 70 -14.67 15.98 20.49
C LEU A 70 -14.40 15.72 21.98
N ASN A 71 -14.80 16.64 22.85
CA ASN A 71 -14.53 16.63 24.29
C ASN A 71 -13.03 16.48 24.63
N ARG A 72 -12.15 17.22 23.93
CA ARG A 72 -10.69 17.17 24.16
C ARG A 72 -9.99 18.47 23.77
N PRO A 73 -8.91 18.87 24.47
CA PRO A 73 -8.21 20.13 24.20
C PRO A 73 -7.18 20.06 23.06
N ASN A 74 -6.44 18.95 22.92
CA ASN A 74 -5.39 18.82 21.90
C ASN A 74 -5.95 18.14 20.65
N LEU A 75 -5.82 18.78 19.50
CA LEU A 75 -6.43 18.31 18.25
C LEU A 75 -5.41 18.04 17.16
N SER A 76 -5.63 16.93 16.46
CA SER A 76 -5.03 16.63 15.16
C SER A 76 -6.12 16.56 14.08
N GLY A 77 -5.75 16.84 12.83
CA GLY A 77 -6.66 16.79 11.69
C GLY A 77 -7.71 17.92 11.64
N TYR A 78 -7.51 19.02 12.37
CA TYR A 78 -8.48 20.12 12.43
C TYR A 78 -8.69 20.84 11.09
N HIS A 79 -7.76 20.74 10.13
CA HIS A 79 -7.95 21.26 8.77
C HIS A 79 -9.24 20.73 8.08
N LEU A 80 -9.72 19.55 8.49
CA LEU A 80 -10.92 18.92 7.95
C LEU A 80 -12.24 19.64 8.30
N VAL A 81 -12.22 20.60 9.24
CA VAL A 81 -13.41 21.41 9.55
C VAL A 81 -13.42 22.78 8.88
N TYR A 82 -12.33 23.15 8.21
CA TYR A 82 -12.23 24.38 7.44
C TYR A 82 -12.67 24.17 5.98
N PHE A 83 -12.72 25.27 5.23
CA PHE A 83 -13.12 25.32 3.83
C PHE A 83 -14.48 24.66 3.60
N THR A 84 -15.43 25.08 4.43
CA THR A 84 -16.81 24.60 4.40
C THR A 84 -17.47 24.94 3.06
N PRO A 85 -18.48 24.17 2.61
CA PRO A 85 -19.24 24.51 1.41
C PRO A 85 -19.85 25.92 1.54
N GLY A 86 -19.92 26.65 0.42
CA GLY A 86 -20.46 28.01 0.37
C GLY A 86 -21.71 28.17 -0.50
N GLY A 87 -22.24 27.08 -1.04
CA GLY A 87 -23.43 27.10 -1.90
C GLY A 87 -24.70 27.46 -1.12
N LEU A 88 -25.66 28.05 -1.82
CA LEU A 88 -26.99 28.32 -1.28
C LEU A 88 -27.74 27.00 -1.05
N GLU A 89 -28.72 27.00 -0.14
CA GLU A 89 -29.54 25.81 0.11
C GLU A 89 -30.22 25.28 -1.17
N SER A 90 -30.66 26.18 -2.05
CA SER A 90 -31.26 25.85 -3.34
C SER A 90 -30.29 25.17 -4.33
N GLU A 91 -28.99 25.22 -4.05
CA GLU A 91 -27.92 24.63 -4.88
C GLU A 91 -27.43 23.28 -4.34
N LEU A 92 -27.94 22.86 -3.17
CA LEU A 92 -27.61 21.57 -2.56
C LEU A 92 -28.37 20.43 -3.24
N GLY A 93 -27.82 19.22 -3.14
CA GLY A 93 -28.50 17.99 -3.52
C GLY A 93 -29.77 17.79 -2.68
N ALA A 94 -30.67 16.93 -3.14
CA ALA A 94 -31.90 16.60 -2.40
C ALA A 94 -31.61 16.03 -1.00
N ASP A 95 -30.47 15.36 -0.82
CA ASP A 95 -29.96 14.86 0.46
C ASP A 95 -29.24 15.93 1.31
N GLY A 96 -29.16 17.18 0.83
CA GLY A 96 -28.47 18.31 1.44
C GLY A 96 -26.96 18.31 1.26
N THR A 97 -26.41 17.44 0.40
CA THR A 97 -24.98 17.47 0.07
C THR A 97 -24.63 18.65 -0.83
N ASP A 98 -23.43 19.19 -0.63
CA ASP A 98 -22.81 20.09 -1.61
C ASP A 98 -22.67 19.40 -2.97
N THR A 99 -22.96 20.14 -4.04
CA THR A 99 -23.02 19.63 -5.41
C THR A 99 -21.70 19.73 -6.18
N SER A 100 -20.64 20.25 -5.53
CA SER A 100 -19.30 20.32 -6.11
C SER A 100 -18.77 18.92 -6.43
N PHE A 101 -18.43 18.70 -7.71
CA PHE A 101 -18.00 17.41 -8.25
C PHE A 101 -18.99 16.25 -8.00
N ASN A 102 -20.29 16.51 -8.11
CA ASN A 102 -21.29 15.45 -8.07
C ASN A 102 -21.38 14.69 -9.42
N ALA A 103 -21.66 13.39 -9.32
CA ALA A 103 -22.00 12.59 -10.48
C ALA A 103 -23.41 12.94 -11.00
N PRO A 104 -23.65 12.83 -12.32
CA PRO A 104 -24.98 13.04 -12.88
C PRO A 104 -25.96 11.95 -12.43
N PHE A 105 -27.26 12.25 -12.57
CA PHE A 105 -28.35 11.29 -12.32
C PHE A 105 -28.13 9.99 -13.13
N PRO A 106 -28.37 8.79 -12.56
CA PRO A 106 -29.05 8.50 -11.29
C PRO A 106 -28.14 8.48 -10.05
N PHE A 107 -26.84 8.79 -10.17
CA PHE A 107 -25.85 8.62 -9.11
C PHE A 107 -25.86 9.74 -8.07
N THR A 108 -26.99 9.95 -7.41
CA THR A 108 -27.22 11.09 -6.50
C THR A 108 -26.71 10.83 -5.08
N ARG A 109 -26.62 9.57 -4.64
CA ARG A 109 -26.25 9.21 -3.26
C ARG A 109 -24.75 9.26 -3.06
N ARG A 110 -24.26 10.28 -2.35
CA ARG A 110 -22.83 10.51 -2.13
C ARG A 110 -22.33 9.89 -0.82
N MET A 111 -21.34 9.02 -0.91
CA MET A 111 -20.73 8.34 0.23
C MET A 111 -19.23 8.64 0.36
N TRP A 112 -18.77 8.87 1.59
CA TRP A 112 -17.33 8.99 1.89
C TRP A 112 -16.66 7.61 1.92
N ALA A 113 -15.87 7.28 0.91
CA ALA A 113 -15.32 5.94 0.72
C ALA A 113 -13.91 5.76 1.28
N GLY A 114 -13.14 6.84 1.41
CA GLY A 114 -11.76 6.77 1.83
C GLY A 114 -10.95 7.96 1.36
N GLY A 115 -9.64 7.79 1.38
CA GLY A 115 -8.72 8.80 0.89
C GLY A 115 -7.29 8.56 1.35
N LYS A 116 -6.46 9.55 1.04
CA LYS A 116 -5.04 9.57 1.37
C LYS A 116 -4.64 11.00 1.71
N ILE A 117 -4.03 11.19 2.88
CA ILE A 117 -3.41 12.48 3.24
C ILE A 117 -1.90 12.31 3.27
N GLU A 118 -1.19 13.22 2.63
CA GLU A 118 0.26 13.35 2.64
C GLU A 118 0.64 14.70 3.22
N TRP A 119 1.40 14.70 4.32
CA TRP A 119 1.95 15.93 4.90
C TRP A 119 3.29 16.25 4.25
N ALA A 120 3.49 17.52 3.90
CA ALA A 120 4.71 17.97 3.26
C ALA A 120 5.90 17.96 4.22
N THR A 121 7.09 17.68 3.69
CA THR A 121 8.34 17.66 4.46
C THR A 121 9.25 18.79 4.00
N SER A 122 9.82 19.57 4.93
CA SER A 122 10.87 20.54 4.60
C SER A 122 12.10 19.81 4.08
N SER A 123 12.61 20.23 2.92
CA SER A 123 13.82 19.69 2.29
C SER A 123 15.11 20.37 2.76
N SER A 124 15.02 21.44 3.56
CA SER A 124 16.19 22.20 4.02
C SER A 124 16.71 21.70 5.36
N PHE A 125 18.04 21.71 5.51
CA PHE A 125 18.81 21.30 6.68
C PHE A 125 18.58 22.19 7.92
N SER A 126 17.57 23.05 7.91
CA SER A 126 17.27 24.02 8.95
C SER A 126 15.85 23.81 9.46
N SER A 127 15.77 23.31 10.70
CA SER A 127 14.56 23.13 11.52
C SER A 127 13.50 22.13 11.03
N SER A 128 13.23 21.14 11.88
CA SER A 128 12.17 20.13 11.77
C SER A 128 10.74 20.68 11.94
N ALA A 129 10.50 21.97 11.66
CA ALA A 129 9.26 22.69 12.03
C ALA A 129 8.55 23.43 10.88
N GLY A 130 8.87 23.13 9.62
CA GLY A 130 8.75 24.12 8.54
C GLY A 130 7.43 24.29 7.78
N LEU A 131 6.51 23.32 7.69
CA LEU A 131 5.39 23.39 6.71
C LEU A 131 3.99 23.13 7.29
N GLU A 132 3.86 22.92 8.60
CA GLU A 132 2.57 22.60 9.20
C GLU A 132 1.59 23.77 9.15
N LEU A 133 0.30 23.48 8.98
CA LEU A 133 -0.77 24.45 9.19
C LEU A 133 -0.85 24.84 10.68
N ARG A 134 -1.11 26.11 10.95
CA ARG A 134 -1.27 26.68 12.30
C ARG A 134 -2.50 27.57 12.35
N VAL A 135 -3.14 27.60 13.51
CA VAL A 135 -4.19 28.58 13.81
C VAL A 135 -3.63 29.99 13.63
N GLY A 136 -4.36 30.84 12.91
CA GLY A 136 -3.95 32.18 12.53
C GLY A 136 -3.31 32.27 11.14
N ASP A 137 -2.92 31.15 10.51
CA ASP A 137 -2.46 31.18 9.12
C ASP A 137 -3.62 31.52 8.17
N GLU A 138 -3.35 32.36 7.17
CA GLU A 138 -4.17 32.42 5.96
C GLU A 138 -3.75 31.27 5.03
N VAL A 139 -4.71 30.40 4.70
CA VAL A 139 -4.46 29.17 3.95
C VAL A 139 -5.27 29.20 2.66
N GLU A 140 -4.62 28.83 1.56
CA GLU A 140 -5.23 28.62 0.26
C GLU A 140 -5.47 27.13 0.03
N GLU A 141 -6.73 26.74 -0.19
CA GLU A 141 -7.12 25.39 -0.62
C GLU A 141 -7.34 25.38 -2.12
N VAL A 142 -6.56 24.57 -2.84
CA VAL A 142 -6.74 24.28 -4.27
C VAL A 142 -7.36 22.89 -4.41
N THR A 143 -8.57 22.82 -4.96
CA THR A 143 -9.31 21.57 -5.17
C THR A 143 -9.46 21.25 -6.66
N ALA A 144 -9.14 20.03 -7.05
CA ALA A 144 -9.28 19.56 -8.44
C ALA A 144 -9.84 18.13 -8.49
N LEU A 145 -10.61 17.83 -9.54
CA LEU A 145 -10.98 16.45 -9.87
C LEU A 145 -9.75 15.73 -10.43
N ILE A 146 -9.43 14.55 -9.88
CA ILE A 146 -8.34 13.70 -10.38
C ILE A 146 -8.87 12.59 -11.26
N SER A 147 -9.94 11.93 -10.82
CA SER A 147 -10.51 10.82 -11.56
C SER A 147 -11.99 10.67 -11.25
N ALA A 148 -12.76 10.23 -12.25
CA ALA A 148 -14.07 9.64 -12.09
C ALA A 148 -14.04 8.29 -12.80
N THR A 149 -14.29 7.20 -12.08
CA THR A 149 -14.17 5.84 -12.61
C THR A 149 -15.43 5.03 -12.34
N PRO A 150 -15.99 4.35 -13.35
CA PRO A 150 -17.12 3.47 -13.15
C PRO A 150 -16.68 2.22 -12.39
N ARG A 151 -17.52 1.80 -11.44
CA ARG A 151 -17.34 0.60 -10.65
C ARG A 151 -18.66 -0.17 -10.60
N LYS A 152 -18.57 -1.48 -10.48
CA LYS A 152 -19.72 -2.35 -10.26
C LYS A 152 -19.49 -3.14 -8.98
N SER A 153 -20.39 -3.01 -8.02
CA SER A 153 -20.42 -3.84 -6.81
C SER A 153 -21.35 -5.02 -7.03
N ARG A 154 -20.98 -6.17 -6.46
CA ARG A 154 -21.82 -7.37 -6.46
C ARG A 154 -23.14 -7.17 -5.71
N SER A 155 -23.16 -6.31 -4.69
CA SER A 155 -24.32 -6.10 -3.81
C SER A 155 -25.04 -4.76 -4.02
N ALA A 156 -24.36 -3.76 -4.57
CA ALA A 156 -24.84 -2.38 -4.62
C ALA A 156 -24.97 -1.81 -6.04
N GLY A 157 -24.92 -2.67 -7.06
CA GLY A 157 -25.07 -2.27 -8.46
C GLY A 157 -23.91 -1.41 -8.99
N GLU A 158 -24.21 -0.61 -10.00
CA GLU A 158 -23.26 0.35 -10.57
C GLU A 158 -23.01 1.53 -9.63
N MET A 159 -21.82 2.10 -9.70
CA MET A 159 -21.45 3.28 -8.94
C MET A 159 -20.31 4.03 -9.63
N VAL A 160 -20.16 5.31 -9.31
CA VAL A 160 -19.04 6.14 -9.78
C VAL A 160 -18.11 6.43 -8.61
N LEU A 161 -16.84 6.03 -8.74
CA LEU A 161 -15.78 6.39 -7.79
C LEU A 161 -15.13 7.68 -8.27
N VAL A 162 -15.23 8.73 -7.46
CA VAL A 162 -14.72 10.07 -7.75
C VAL A 162 -13.57 10.37 -6.79
N GLU A 163 -12.42 10.72 -7.33
CA GLU A 163 -11.24 11.13 -6.56
C GLU A 163 -10.99 12.62 -6.73
N VAL A 164 -11.00 13.35 -5.62
CA VAL A 164 -10.79 14.78 -5.57
C VAL A 164 -9.51 15.05 -4.78
N LYS A 165 -8.59 15.83 -5.35
CA LYS A 165 -7.36 16.27 -4.69
C LYS A 165 -7.56 17.66 -4.11
N LYS A 166 -7.15 17.84 -2.87
CA LYS A 166 -7.09 19.13 -2.17
C LYS A 166 -5.67 19.40 -1.74
N GLU A 167 -5.14 20.55 -2.10
CA GLU A 167 -3.83 21.02 -1.66
C GLU A 167 -4.00 22.23 -0.77
N TYR A 168 -3.35 22.21 0.39
CA TYR A 168 -3.43 23.28 1.38
C TYR A 168 -2.10 24.01 1.43
N HIS A 169 -2.10 25.26 0.97
CA HIS A 169 -0.94 26.14 0.90
C HIS A 169 -1.04 27.16 2.03
N GLY A 170 -0.16 27.04 3.02
CA GLY A 170 -0.03 28.05 4.07
C GLY A 170 1.04 29.10 3.72
N PRO A 171 1.30 30.07 4.62
CA PRO A 171 2.34 31.09 4.41
C PRO A 171 3.75 30.52 4.22
N ARG A 172 3.95 29.27 4.63
CA ARG A 172 5.23 28.56 4.60
C ARG A 172 5.37 27.62 3.39
N GLY A 173 4.36 27.52 2.53
CA GLY A 173 4.32 26.65 1.36
C GLY A 173 3.22 25.58 1.44
N LEU A 174 3.33 24.54 0.59
CA LEU A 174 2.41 23.40 0.60
C LEU A 174 2.54 22.65 1.93
N ALA A 175 1.47 22.61 2.71
CA ALA A 175 1.45 21.99 4.04
C ALA A 175 1.02 20.52 3.99
N LEU A 176 -0.05 20.23 3.24
CA LEU A 176 -0.55 18.88 3.04
C LEU A 176 -1.36 18.75 1.75
N THR A 177 -1.43 17.52 1.25
CA THR A 177 -2.28 17.09 0.14
C THR A 177 -3.28 16.06 0.63
N ASP A 178 -4.57 16.31 0.45
CA ASP A 178 -5.69 15.42 0.82
C ASP A 178 -6.40 14.92 -0.46
N LEU A 179 -6.20 13.65 -0.77
CA LEU A 179 -6.89 12.92 -1.84
C LEU A 179 -8.12 12.25 -1.24
N ARG A 180 -9.31 12.76 -1.55
CA ARG A 180 -10.59 12.24 -1.07
C ARG A 180 -11.21 11.32 -2.10
N SER A 181 -11.71 10.17 -1.65
CA SER A 181 -12.48 9.25 -2.49
C SER A 181 -13.95 9.28 -2.11
N TRP A 182 -14.80 9.69 -3.04
CA TRP A 182 -16.25 9.65 -2.94
C TRP A 182 -16.82 8.55 -3.82
N ILE A 183 -17.87 7.90 -3.36
CA ILE A 183 -18.64 6.96 -4.16
C ILE A 183 -20.03 7.54 -4.35
N PHE A 184 -20.46 7.62 -5.59
CA PHE A 184 -21.82 7.99 -5.95
C PHE A 184 -22.59 6.73 -6.35
N ARG A 185 -23.70 6.48 -5.66
CA ARG A 185 -24.60 5.35 -5.93
C ARG A 185 -25.91 5.85 -6.52
N PRO A 186 -26.60 4.99 -7.29
CA PRO A 186 -27.96 5.26 -7.73
C PRO A 186 -28.87 5.59 -6.56
N GLU A 187 -29.79 6.51 -6.78
CA GLU A 187 -30.94 6.74 -5.90
C GLU A 187 -31.65 5.41 -5.57
N ILE A 188 -32.05 5.23 -4.31
CA ILE A 188 -32.87 4.08 -3.93
C ILE A 188 -34.32 4.46 -4.16
N GLU A 189 -35.09 3.63 -4.87
CA GLU A 189 -36.55 3.74 -4.81
C GLU A 189 -36.99 3.40 -3.38
N PRO A 190 -37.79 4.26 -2.71
CA PRO A 190 -38.13 4.09 -1.31
C PRO A 190 -38.75 2.70 -1.09
N LEU A 191 -38.02 1.83 -0.40
CA LEU A 191 -38.46 0.48 -0.09
C LEU A 191 -39.43 0.54 1.09
N SER A 192 -40.58 -0.14 0.92
CA SER A 192 -41.53 -0.43 1.98
C SER A 192 -40.90 -1.35 3.04
N GLY A 193 -40.30 -0.76 4.08
CA GLY A 193 -39.84 -1.46 5.28
C GLY A 193 -38.37 -1.91 5.23
N SER A 194 -37.52 -1.28 6.05
CA SER A 194 -36.14 -1.73 6.26
C SER A 194 -36.08 -2.82 7.33
N SER A 195 -35.45 -3.94 6.98
CA SER A 195 -35.36 -5.18 7.77
C SER A 195 -34.19 -5.24 8.76
N ASP A 196 -33.71 -4.10 9.28
CA ASP A 196 -32.44 -4.03 10.04
C ASP A 196 -32.51 -3.32 11.40
N ILE A 197 -33.66 -3.35 12.10
CA ILE A 197 -33.79 -2.87 13.49
C ILE A 197 -32.78 -3.57 14.44
N LYS A 198 -32.37 -4.81 14.12
CA LYS A 198 -31.39 -5.58 14.92
C LYS A 198 -30.01 -4.91 15.01
N LEU A 199 -29.60 -4.08 14.05
CA LEU A 199 -28.28 -3.45 14.04
C LEU A 199 -28.12 -2.34 15.10
N LEU A 200 -29.22 -1.84 15.67
CA LEU A 200 -29.22 -0.78 16.70
C LEU A 200 -29.61 -1.28 18.09
N ALA A 201 -29.67 -2.59 18.34
CA ALA A 201 -30.12 -3.14 19.62
C ALA A 201 -29.32 -2.66 20.85
N ASP A 202 -28.05 -2.31 20.66
CA ASP A 202 -27.11 -1.80 21.66
C ASP A 202 -26.85 -0.28 21.55
N ALA A 203 -27.58 0.42 20.67
CA ALA A 203 -27.40 1.86 20.49
C ALA A 203 -28.10 2.63 21.61
N ASP A 204 -27.34 3.42 22.36
CA ASP A 204 -27.88 4.29 23.42
C ASP A 204 -27.79 5.76 22.99
N LEU A 205 -28.92 6.28 22.51
CA LEU A 205 -29.04 7.64 21.98
C LEU A 205 -29.18 8.72 23.07
N ARG A 206 -29.53 8.33 24.30
CA ARG A 206 -29.79 9.28 25.40
C ARG A 206 -28.51 9.76 26.06
N GLN A 207 -27.48 8.94 25.97
CA GLN A 207 -26.22 9.23 26.63
C GLN A 207 -25.30 10.10 25.77
N PRO A 208 -24.42 10.90 26.41
CA PRO A 208 -23.49 11.76 25.70
C PRO A 208 -22.43 10.96 24.92
N ALA A 209 -21.71 11.68 24.05
CA ALA A 209 -20.55 11.10 23.37
C ALA A 209 -19.55 10.54 24.38
N LEU A 210 -18.98 9.40 24.04
CA LEU A 210 -18.02 8.69 24.87
C LEU A 210 -16.66 8.68 24.19
N VAL A 211 -15.60 8.97 24.96
CA VAL A 211 -14.22 8.67 24.60
C VAL A 211 -13.56 8.01 25.82
N LYS A 212 -13.22 6.73 25.73
CA LYS A 212 -12.49 6.01 26.80
C LYS A 212 -11.21 5.39 26.25
N HIS A 213 -10.09 5.71 26.89
CA HIS A 213 -8.80 5.08 26.61
C HIS A 213 -8.65 3.83 27.48
N GLN A 214 -8.28 2.72 26.87
CA GLN A 214 -7.98 1.47 27.55
C GLN A 214 -6.74 0.85 26.91
N VAL A 215 -6.05 0.01 27.67
CA VAL A 215 -5.02 -0.88 27.15
C VAL A 215 -5.68 -2.26 27.06
N ALA A 216 -5.67 -2.88 25.88
CA ALA A 216 -6.18 -4.24 25.71
C ALA A 216 -5.31 -5.24 26.49
N GLU A 217 -5.84 -6.43 26.75
CA GLU A 217 -5.13 -7.52 27.44
C GLU A 217 -3.80 -7.90 26.77
N ASP A 218 -3.66 -7.64 25.46
CA ASP A 218 -2.44 -7.86 24.68
C ASP A 218 -1.44 -6.66 24.71
N GLY A 219 -1.67 -5.69 25.61
CA GLY A 219 -0.84 -4.50 25.77
C GLY A 219 -1.04 -3.42 24.71
N LYS A 220 -1.98 -3.59 23.77
CA LYS A 220 -2.20 -2.61 22.68
C LYS A 220 -3.07 -1.45 23.13
N PRO A 221 -2.80 -0.23 22.66
CA PRO A 221 -3.67 0.91 22.91
C PRO A 221 -5.02 0.70 22.19
N VAL A 222 -6.11 0.93 22.93
CA VAL A 222 -7.48 0.88 22.43
C VAL A 222 -8.21 2.15 22.85
N ARG A 223 -9.00 2.72 21.94
CA ARG A 223 -9.89 3.84 22.27
C ARG A 223 -11.31 3.54 21.87
N TRP A 224 -12.20 3.52 22.87
CA TRP A 224 -13.63 3.40 22.67
C TRP A 224 -14.25 4.75 22.37
N HIS A 225 -15.19 4.76 21.44
CA HIS A 225 -15.96 5.91 21.00
C HIS A 225 -17.45 5.58 20.97
N ARG A 226 -18.27 6.59 21.24
CA ARG A 226 -19.71 6.62 20.91
C ARG A 226 -20.09 8.05 20.56
N TRP A 227 -20.93 8.23 19.55
CA TRP A 227 -21.45 9.55 19.17
C TRP A 227 -22.93 9.68 19.48
N SER A 228 -23.32 10.78 20.13
CA SER A 228 -24.72 11.15 20.31
C SER A 228 -25.24 11.87 19.06
N PRO A 229 -26.56 11.89 18.81
CA PRO A 229 -27.17 12.73 17.77
C PRO A 229 -26.75 14.20 17.88
N THR A 230 -26.66 14.73 19.11
CA THR A 230 -26.22 16.11 19.37
C THR A 230 -24.79 16.36 18.91
N SER A 231 -23.87 15.40 19.13
CA SER A 231 -22.48 15.53 18.70
C SER A 231 -22.35 15.46 17.18
N LEU A 232 -23.15 14.61 16.52
CA LEU A 232 -23.20 14.56 15.05
C LEU A 232 -23.75 15.87 14.48
N PHE A 233 -24.82 16.42 15.06
CA PHE A 233 -25.35 17.73 14.70
C PHE A 233 -24.31 18.85 14.88
N ARG A 234 -23.60 18.90 16.02
CA ARG A 234 -22.53 19.87 16.26
C ARG A 234 -21.43 19.79 15.21
N PHE A 235 -21.03 18.58 14.81
CA PHE A 235 -20.04 18.38 13.76
C PHE A 235 -20.55 18.78 12.37
N SER A 236 -21.82 18.49 12.05
CA SER A 236 -22.46 18.97 10.82
C SER A 236 -22.48 20.50 10.77
N ALA A 237 -22.91 21.17 11.85
CA ALA A 237 -22.93 22.62 11.94
C ALA A 237 -21.52 23.22 11.82
N LEU A 238 -20.53 22.60 12.47
CA LEU A 238 -19.13 23.03 12.43
C LEU A 238 -18.51 22.97 11.02
N THR A 239 -18.92 21.98 10.23
CA THR A 239 -18.42 21.75 8.86
C THR A 239 -19.34 22.33 7.79
N PHE A 240 -20.41 23.02 8.19
CA PHE A 240 -21.51 23.48 7.34
C PHE A 240 -22.00 22.38 6.38
N ASN A 241 -22.12 21.16 6.90
CA ASN A 241 -22.49 19.97 6.16
C ASN A 241 -23.98 19.67 6.35
N GLY A 242 -24.77 20.01 5.32
CA GLY A 242 -26.21 19.80 5.27
C GLY A 242 -26.66 18.38 4.93
N HIS A 243 -25.76 17.39 4.87
CA HIS A 243 -26.12 16.04 4.47
C HIS A 243 -27.03 15.35 5.51
N LYS A 244 -28.27 15.07 5.11
CA LYS A 244 -29.39 14.62 5.96
C LYS A 244 -29.13 13.32 6.70
N ILE A 245 -28.28 12.43 6.19
CA ILE A 245 -27.92 11.17 6.85
C ILE A 245 -27.29 11.35 8.25
N HIS A 246 -26.80 12.55 8.56
CA HIS A 246 -26.09 12.86 9.80
C HIS A 246 -26.98 13.46 10.90
N TYR A 247 -28.16 14.00 10.56
CA TYR A 247 -29.01 14.72 11.52
C TYR A 247 -30.51 14.50 11.35
N ASN A 248 -31.00 14.07 10.18
CA ASN A 248 -32.42 13.82 9.93
C ASN A 248 -32.68 12.31 9.95
N GLU A 249 -33.24 11.81 11.05
CA GLU A 249 -33.45 10.38 11.27
C GLU A 249 -34.48 9.77 10.31
N ASP A 250 -35.53 10.52 9.97
CA ASP A 250 -36.58 10.10 9.06
C ASP A 250 -36.03 9.88 7.64
N TRP A 251 -35.31 10.87 7.10
CA TRP A 251 -34.61 10.74 5.82
C TRP A 251 -33.64 9.55 5.83
N THR A 252 -32.84 9.46 6.89
CA THR A 252 -31.81 8.43 7.01
C THR A 252 -32.39 7.02 6.93
N ARG A 253 -33.53 6.79 7.59
CA ARG A 253 -34.21 5.49 7.63
C ARG A 253 -35.06 5.21 6.40
N ASN A 254 -35.92 6.15 6.06
CA ASN A 254 -37.03 5.91 5.14
C ASN A 254 -36.66 6.23 3.68
N VAL A 255 -35.63 7.05 3.45
CA VAL A 255 -35.16 7.40 2.10
C VAL A 255 -33.84 6.70 1.78
N GLU A 256 -32.87 6.74 2.69
CA GLU A 256 -31.51 6.21 2.47
C GLU A 256 -31.31 4.75 2.91
N GLY A 257 -32.27 4.19 3.65
CA GLY A 257 -32.27 2.79 4.10
C GLY A 257 -31.26 2.48 5.21
N HIS A 258 -30.73 3.49 5.90
CA HIS A 258 -29.84 3.31 7.04
C HIS A 258 -30.65 3.10 8.34
N PRO A 259 -30.24 2.20 9.24
CA PRO A 259 -30.97 1.95 10.49
C PRO A 259 -31.02 3.16 11.43
N GLY A 260 -30.06 4.09 11.35
CA GLY A 260 -30.05 5.33 12.13
C GLY A 260 -29.04 6.34 11.59
N LEU A 261 -28.88 7.47 12.28
CA LEU A 261 -27.97 8.56 11.88
C LEU A 261 -26.54 8.03 11.70
N VAL A 262 -25.92 8.36 10.56
CA VAL A 262 -24.59 7.88 10.17
C VAL A 262 -23.51 8.82 10.73
N VAL A 263 -22.44 8.26 11.29
CA VAL A 263 -21.27 9.01 11.75
C VAL A 263 -20.44 9.49 10.55
N HIS A 264 -20.03 10.76 10.52
CA HIS A 264 -19.27 11.35 9.41
C HIS A 264 -17.94 10.62 9.16
N GLY A 265 -17.63 10.39 7.88
CA GLY A 265 -16.31 9.92 7.44
C GLY A 265 -15.13 10.78 7.94
N PRO A 266 -15.13 12.11 7.74
CA PRO A 266 -14.08 12.98 8.25
C PRO A 266 -13.98 13.00 9.79
N LEU A 267 -15.09 12.84 10.52
CA LEU A 267 -15.05 12.71 11.98
C LEU A 267 -14.26 11.46 12.41
N ASN A 268 -14.46 10.33 11.72
CA ASN A 268 -13.69 9.12 11.97
C ASN A 268 -12.19 9.32 11.67
N LEU A 269 -11.85 10.01 10.59
CA LEU A 269 -10.47 10.35 10.24
C LEU A 269 -9.81 11.22 11.32
N ILE A 270 -10.50 12.25 11.81
CA ILE A 270 -10.05 13.10 12.92
C ILE A 270 -9.78 12.24 14.15
N ASN A 271 -10.70 11.34 14.53
CA ASN A 271 -10.50 10.47 15.69
C ASN A 271 -9.28 9.56 15.57
N ILE A 272 -9.01 9.04 14.36
CA ILE A 272 -7.82 8.21 14.08
C ILE A 272 -6.54 9.04 14.22
N LEU A 273 -6.50 10.24 13.65
CA LEU A 273 -5.33 11.13 13.76
C LEU A 273 -5.08 11.58 15.20
N ASN A 274 -6.14 11.82 15.97
CA ASN A 274 -6.04 12.13 17.39
C ASN A 274 -5.59 10.92 18.22
N PHE A 275 -6.04 9.71 17.87
CA PHE A 275 -5.58 8.48 18.53
C PHE A 275 -4.10 8.22 18.25
N TRP A 276 -3.65 8.45 17.02
CA TRP A 276 -2.23 8.40 16.65
C TRP A 276 -1.38 9.40 17.44
N GLN A 277 -1.80 10.66 17.49
CA GLN A 277 -1.04 11.72 18.17
C GLN A 277 -0.91 11.43 19.68
N ASP A 278 -1.98 10.95 20.32
CA ASP A 278 -1.94 10.64 21.75
C ASP A 278 -1.00 9.45 22.06
N PHE A 279 -0.85 8.50 21.13
CA PHE A 279 0.01 7.34 21.32
C PHE A 279 1.49 7.62 20.99
N HIS A 280 1.76 8.42 19.97
CA HIS A 280 3.14 8.71 19.52
C HIS A 280 3.75 9.99 20.10
N GLY A 281 2.95 10.81 20.79
CA GLY A 281 3.36 12.07 21.41
C GLY A 281 2.79 13.29 20.67
N LYS A 282 2.58 14.37 21.45
CA LYS A 282 2.02 15.64 20.96
C LYS A 282 2.90 16.21 19.82
N GLY A 283 2.26 16.68 18.76
CA GLY A 283 2.95 17.27 17.60
C GLY A 283 3.52 16.29 16.57
N LYS A 284 3.42 14.97 16.77
CA LYS A 284 3.83 14.00 15.73
C LYS A 284 2.68 13.66 14.79
N PHE A 285 2.83 13.98 13.51
CA PHE A 285 1.92 13.57 12.44
C PHE A 285 2.50 12.37 11.66
N PRO A 286 1.66 11.49 11.10
CA PRO A 286 2.13 10.53 10.11
C PRO A 286 2.61 11.28 8.84
N SER A 287 3.57 10.74 8.09
CA SER A 287 3.92 11.33 6.78
C SER A 287 2.81 11.10 5.77
N THR A 288 2.17 9.92 5.87
CA THR A 288 1.07 9.55 4.99
C THR A 288 0.08 8.69 5.76
N ILE A 289 -1.21 8.97 5.57
CA ILE A 289 -2.32 8.09 5.96
C ILE A 289 -3.05 7.66 4.70
N ASN A 290 -3.29 6.35 4.55
CA ASN A 290 -4.20 5.81 3.55
C ASN A 290 -5.35 5.11 4.28
N TYR A 291 -6.57 5.60 4.10
CA TYR A 291 -7.74 5.11 4.82
C TYR A 291 -8.89 4.75 3.87
N ARG A 292 -9.71 3.79 4.29
CA ARG A 292 -10.88 3.34 3.54
C ARG A 292 -12.04 3.09 4.50
N ALA A 293 -13.19 3.68 4.21
CA ALA A 293 -14.44 3.37 4.90
C ALA A 293 -15.01 2.06 4.33
N LEU A 294 -15.29 1.09 5.20
CA LEU A 294 -15.81 -0.21 4.79
C LEU A 294 -17.28 -0.41 5.16
N SER A 295 -17.69 0.12 6.30
CA SER A 295 -19.05 0.03 6.81
C SER A 295 -19.42 1.33 7.55
N PRO A 296 -20.69 1.76 7.47
CA PRO A 296 -21.17 2.89 8.26
C PRO A 296 -21.17 2.56 9.77
N LEU A 297 -20.96 3.59 10.58
CA LEU A 297 -21.17 3.58 12.02
C LEU A 297 -22.39 4.46 12.31
N TYR A 298 -23.16 4.14 13.35
CA TYR A 298 -24.40 4.85 13.66
C TYR A 298 -24.35 5.59 15.01
N ALA A 299 -25.21 6.58 15.18
CA ALA A 299 -25.37 7.27 16.47
C ALA A 299 -25.80 6.29 17.58
N GLY A 300 -25.37 6.57 18.81
CA GLY A 300 -25.64 5.74 20.01
C GLY A 300 -24.80 4.46 20.10
N GLN A 301 -24.18 4.04 19.00
CA GLN A 301 -23.37 2.84 18.93
C GLN A 301 -21.95 3.05 19.50
N THR A 302 -21.48 2.11 20.30
CA THR A 302 -20.07 2.05 20.70
C THR A 302 -19.23 1.35 19.64
N TYR A 303 -18.03 1.87 19.40
CA TYR A 303 -17.00 1.27 18.55
C TYR A 303 -15.61 1.56 19.13
N GLN A 304 -14.58 0.87 18.67
CA GLN A 304 -13.20 1.05 19.14
C GLN A 304 -12.23 1.31 18.00
N ILE A 305 -11.18 2.07 18.29
CA ILE A 305 -10.02 2.29 17.44
C ILE A 305 -8.84 1.55 18.08
N GLN A 306 -8.17 0.70 17.30
CA GLN A 306 -6.99 -0.04 17.72
C GLN A 306 -5.84 0.23 16.74
N GLY A 307 -4.62 0.38 17.27
CA GLY A 307 -3.41 0.54 16.48
C GLY A 307 -2.53 -0.70 16.59
N THR A 308 -2.14 -1.29 15.47
CA THR A 308 -1.18 -2.40 15.41
C THR A 308 0.02 -1.98 14.58
N LYS A 309 1.23 -2.09 15.14
CA LYS A 309 2.46 -1.90 14.37
C LYS A 309 2.58 -3.06 13.38
N LEU A 310 2.70 -2.75 12.09
CA LEU A 310 3.01 -3.76 11.09
C LEU A 310 4.52 -3.97 11.12
N GLU A 311 4.97 -5.21 11.33
CA GLU A 311 6.39 -5.54 11.15
C GLU A 311 6.82 -5.18 9.72
N ALA A 312 8.01 -4.58 9.58
CA ALA A 312 8.56 -4.11 8.31
C ALA A 312 8.80 -5.29 7.35
N GLY A 313 7.76 -5.66 6.60
CA GLY A 313 7.83 -6.61 5.50
C GLY A 313 8.46 -5.95 4.27
N GLY A 314 9.78 -5.86 4.25
CA GLY A 314 10.59 -5.55 3.06
C GLY A 314 11.02 -4.08 2.90
N HIS A 315 12.33 -3.90 2.69
CA HIS A 315 13.11 -2.84 1.99
C HIS A 315 12.76 -1.35 2.13
N THR A 316 11.73 -0.97 2.86
CA THR A 316 11.53 0.42 3.30
C THR A 316 11.41 0.37 4.81
N GLY A 317 12.42 0.89 5.54
CA GLY A 317 12.45 0.98 7.01
C GLY A 317 11.32 1.83 7.63
N LYS A 318 10.25 2.08 6.88
CA LYS A 318 9.05 2.78 7.27
C LYS A 318 8.32 1.93 8.32
N ASN A 319 8.28 2.42 9.55
CA ASN A 319 7.53 1.85 10.68
C ASN A 319 6.01 1.81 10.40
N LYS A 320 5.51 1.01 9.46
CA LYS A 320 4.10 1.05 9.04
C LYS A 320 3.16 0.66 10.19
N TRP A 321 2.04 1.35 10.33
CA TRP A 321 1.00 1.03 11.32
C TRP A 321 -0.31 0.72 10.62
N GLU A 322 -1.04 -0.23 11.16
CA GLU A 322 -2.40 -0.52 10.79
C GLU A 322 -3.34 -0.02 11.88
N MET A 323 -4.26 0.87 11.53
CA MET A 323 -5.28 1.36 12.45
C MET A 323 -6.62 0.78 12.05
N VAL A 324 -7.32 0.21 13.01
CA VAL A 324 -8.58 -0.48 12.77
C VAL A 324 -9.66 0.17 13.61
N VAL A 325 -10.67 0.71 12.94
CA VAL A 325 -11.93 1.10 13.58
C VAL A 325 -12.85 -0.11 13.52
N GLN A 326 -13.20 -0.69 14.66
CA GLN A 326 -14.01 -1.90 14.72
C GLN A 326 -15.19 -1.76 15.67
N ARG A 327 -16.33 -2.30 15.21
CA ARG A 327 -17.52 -2.58 16.01
C ARG A 327 -17.85 -4.07 15.87
N HIS A 328 -17.96 -4.56 14.63
CA HIS A 328 -18.00 -6.00 14.28
C HIS A 328 -17.37 -6.36 12.90
N VAL A 329 -16.81 -5.40 12.16
CA VAL A 329 -16.12 -5.62 10.85
C VAL A 329 -14.83 -4.78 10.79
N LYS A 330 -13.78 -5.37 10.19
CA LYS A 330 -12.39 -4.87 10.16
C LYS A 330 -12.19 -3.68 9.21
N VAL A 331 -12.12 -2.44 9.69
CA VAL A 331 -11.65 -1.31 8.86
C VAL A 331 -10.12 -1.38 8.71
N ARG A 332 -9.61 -1.48 7.47
CA ARG A 332 -8.17 -1.61 7.19
C ARG A 332 -7.57 -0.27 6.78
N ILE A 333 -6.71 0.32 7.61
CA ILE A 333 -6.06 1.61 7.35
C ILE A 333 -4.55 1.43 7.48
N GLN A 334 -3.80 1.85 6.46
CA GLN A 334 -2.34 1.74 6.44
C GLN A 334 -1.73 3.14 6.60
N MET A 335 -1.05 3.34 7.73
CA MET A 335 -0.34 4.55 8.12
C MET A 335 1.17 4.33 7.94
N VAL A 336 1.85 5.32 7.39
CA VAL A 336 3.32 5.36 7.31
C VAL A 336 3.76 6.54 8.18
N PRO A 337 4.52 6.30 9.27
CA PRO A 337 5.03 7.37 10.12
C PRO A 337 6.04 8.24 9.37
N HIS A 338 6.25 9.42 9.90
CA HIS A 338 7.16 10.40 9.37
C HIS A 338 8.61 10.01 9.66
N GLU A 339 9.34 9.58 8.63
CA GLU A 339 10.79 9.53 8.62
C GLU A 339 11.29 10.15 7.31
N VAL A 340 12.19 11.13 7.46
CA VAL A 340 12.96 11.79 6.40
C VAL A 340 13.47 10.71 5.43
N LYS A 341 13.35 10.91 4.11
CA LYS A 341 13.97 10.03 3.10
C LYS A 341 15.48 9.96 3.37
N GLN A 342 15.91 8.97 4.13
CA GLN A 342 17.33 8.75 4.38
C GLN A 342 17.87 7.84 3.27
N SER A 343 18.97 8.30 2.67
CA SER A 343 19.84 7.47 1.82
C SER A 343 20.18 6.16 2.56
N LEU A 344 20.24 5.04 1.82
CA LEU A 344 20.64 3.73 2.33
C LEU A 344 21.89 3.80 3.23
N LEU A 345 22.85 4.67 2.87
CA LEU A 345 24.07 4.89 3.64
C LEU A 345 23.78 5.47 5.02
N ARG A 346 22.84 6.42 5.14
CA ARG A 346 22.51 7.04 6.43
C ARG A 346 21.68 6.10 7.31
N THR A 347 20.78 5.31 6.72
CA THR A 347 20.07 4.25 7.45
C THR A 347 21.04 3.19 7.98
N SER A 348 22.02 2.76 7.18
CA SER A 348 23.07 1.85 7.64
C SER A 348 23.96 2.48 8.73
N LEU A 349 24.25 3.78 8.63
CA LEU A 349 25.11 4.49 9.58
C LEU A 349 24.40 4.80 10.90
N VAL A 350 23.10 5.06 10.87
CA VAL A 350 22.23 5.19 12.06
C VAL A 350 22.08 3.85 12.77
N ILE A 351 21.84 2.76 12.04
CA ILE A 351 21.81 1.40 12.60
C ILE A 351 23.18 1.04 13.22
N PHE A 352 24.28 1.43 12.58
CA PHE A 352 25.62 1.22 13.11
C PHE A 352 25.91 2.07 14.37
N GLN A 353 25.37 3.29 14.44
CA GLN A 353 25.54 4.18 15.58
C GLN A 353 24.66 3.77 16.78
N ASP A 354 23.42 3.33 16.53
CA ASP A 354 22.47 2.95 17.59
C ASP A 354 22.69 1.52 18.09
N GLU A 355 23.04 0.59 17.21
CA GLU A 355 23.12 -0.85 17.53
C GLU A 355 24.54 -1.44 17.32
N GLY A 356 25.53 -0.61 16.96
CA GLY A 356 26.89 -1.04 16.64
C GLY A 356 26.98 -1.86 15.35
N VAL A 357 28.14 -2.47 15.10
CA VAL A 357 28.35 -3.42 13.98
C VAL A 357 27.26 -4.50 13.97
N ARG A 358 26.79 -4.94 15.14
CA ARG A 358 25.75 -5.97 15.30
C ARG A 358 24.39 -5.58 14.72
N GLY A 359 24.01 -4.30 14.72
CA GLY A 359 22.74 -3.85 14.12
C GLY A 359 22.65 -4.06 12.61
N LEU A 360 23.76 -3.88 11.90
CA LEU A 360 23.85 -4.20 10.47
C LEU A 360 23.68 -5.71 10.21
N TYR A 361 24.08 -6.54 11.19
CA TYR A 361 23.88 -7.98 11.16
C TYR A 361 22.52 -8.40 11.73
N ASN A 362 21.74 -7.56 12.42
CA ASN A 362 20.42 -7.93 12.96
C ASN A 362 19.39 -8.26 11.86
N GLY A 363 19.62 -7.84 10.60
CA GLY A 363 18.83 -8.27 9.43
C GLY A 363 19.37 -9.53 8.73
N PHE A 364 20.69 -9.77 8.81
CA PHE A 364 21.35 -10.96 8.26
C PHE A 364 21.13 -12.16 9.19
N SER A 365 21.23 -11.90 10.49
CA SER A 365 20.71 -12.73 11.56
C SER A 365 19.20 -12.83 11.38
N ALA A 366 18.33 -11.80 11.37
CA ALA A 366 16.88 -12.03 11.17
C ALA A 366 16.49 -12.82 9.89
N GLY A 367 17.33 -12.92 8.85
CA GLY A 367 17.18 -13.90 7.75
C GLY A 367 17.58 -15.35 8.12
N LEU A 368 18.67 -15.53 8.87
CA LEU A 368 19.14 -16.80 9.46
C LEU A 368 18.43 -17.19 10.79
N THR A 369 17.86 -16.22 11.49
CA THR A 369 17.30 -16.23 12.84
C THR A 369 15.79 -16.11 12.76
N ARG A 370 15.14 -15.59 11.70
CA ARG A 370 13.72 -15.97 11.42
C ARG A 370 13.59 -17.46 11.08
N ALA A 371 14.68 -18.09 10.71
CA ALA A 371 14.79 -19.54 10.61
C ALA A 371 15.04 -20.22 11.97
N CYS A 372 15.42 -19.48 13.02
CA CYS A 372 15.70 -20.03 14.37
C CYS A 372 14.70 -19.57 15.46
N GLU A 373 14.03 -18.44 15.32
CA GLU A 373 13.05 -17.89 16.27
C GLU A 373 11.64 -18.33 15.86
N ILE A 374 11.33 -19.56 16.23
CA ILE A 374 9.99 -20.11 16.25
C ILE A 374 9.78 -20.68 17.66
N HIS A 375 8.96 -19.97 18.45
CA HIS A 375 8.43 -20.28 19.80
C HIS A 375 9.42 -20.21 21.00
N PRO A 376 9.08 -19.45 22.05
CA PRO A 376 9.70 -19.60 23.37
C PRO A 376 9.01 -20.68 24.23
N ASP A 377 8.26 -21.62 23.66
CA ASP A 377 7.61 -22.66 24.45
C ASP A 377 7.58 -24.04 23.76
N GLN A 378 8.12 -25.02 24.48
CA GLN A 378 8.13 -26.47 24.30
C GLN A 378 8.67 -27.11 22.99
N SER A 379 9.72 -27.93 23.18
CA SER A 379 10.21 -29.04 22.34
C SER A 379 10.97 -28.71 21.02
N SER A 380 12.27 -29.03 21.04
CA SER A 380 13.28 -29.43 20.01
C SER A 380 13.01 -29.49 18.48
N HIS A 381 11.91 -28.99 17.93
CA HIS A 381 11.53 -29.14 16.51
C HIS A 381 11.70 -27.92 15.55
N PRO A 382 11.94 -26.66 15.96
CA PRO A 382 11.87 -25.51 15.02
C PRO A 382 13.08 -25.37 14.08
N LEU A 383 14.29 -25.74 14.52
CA LEU A 383 15.51 -25.71 13.70
C LEU A 383 15.43 -26.63 12.48
N ARG A 384 14.74 -27.77 12.60
CA ARG A 384 14.64 -28.78 11.53
C ARG A 384 13.82 -28.28 10.34
N SER A 385 12.76 -27.51 10.57
CA SER A 385 11.85 -27.05 9.50
C SER A 385 12.50 -26.01 8.58
N ALA A 386 13.22 -25.04 9.15
CA ALA A 386 13.90 -24.01 8.37
C ALA A 386 15.17 -24.53 7.69
N GLN A 387 15.92 -25.40 8.37
CA GLN A 387 17.04 -26.13 7.76
C GLN A 387 16.54 -26.99 6.60
N GLN A 388 15.49 -27.80 6.77
CA GLN A 388 14.92 -28.63 5.69
C GLN A 388 14.52 -27.81 4.47
N LEU A 389 14.01 -26.59 4.65
CA LEU A 389 13.59 -25.69 3.59
C LEU A 389 14.77 -25.10 2.80
N ILE A 390 15.83 -24.71 3.51
CA ILE A 390 17.07 -24.23 2.90
C ILE A 390 17.79 -25.38 2.19
N TYR A 391 17.84 -26.56 2.81
CA TYR A 391 18.42 -27.76 2.20
C TYR A 391 17.64 -28.18 0.96
N THR A 392 16.31 -28.31 1.03
CA THR A 392 15.53 -28.70 -0.16
C THR A 392 15.68 -27.71 -1.30
N ARG A 393 15.62 -26.39 -1.05
CA ARG A 393 15.79 -25.39 -2.11
C ARG A 393 17.22 -25.37 -2.67
N THR A 394 18.23 -25.36 -1.81
CA THR A 394 19.64 -25.26 -2.21
C THR A 394 20.09 -26.56 -2.90
N LEU A 395 19.61 -27.72 -2.46
CA LEU A 395 19.90 -29.01 -3.08
C LEU A 395 19.13 -29.17 -4.39
N THR A 396 17.81 -28.90 -4.46
CA THR A 396 17.05 -29.14 -5.70
C THR A 396 17.38 -28.13 -6.80
N TYR A 397 17.56 -26.84 -6.47
CA TYR A 397 17.89 -25.84 -7.47
C TYR A 397 19.40 -25.75 -7.73
N GLY A 398 20.21 -25.70 -6.66
CA GLY A 398 21.65 -25.51 -6.77
C GLY A 398 22.36 -26.72 -7.36
N ALA A 399 22.07 -27.92 -6.87
CA ALA A 399 22.75 -29.13 -7.34
C ALA A 399 22.34 -29.49 -8.77
N VAL A 400 21.04 -29.38 -9.12
CA VAL A 400 20.58 -29.64 -10.50
C VAL A 400 21.19 -28.62 -11.47
N ARG A 401 21.21 -27.33 -11.11
CA ARG A 401 21.79 -26.30 -11.98
C ARG A 401 23.27 -26.56 -12.24
N ILE A 402 24.03 -26.88 -11.20
CA ILE A 402 25.47 -27.11 -11.34
C ILE A 402 25.73 -28.45 -12.05
N GLY A 403 25.04 -29.53 -11.67
CA GLY A 403 25.22 -30.86 -12.24
C GLY A 403 24.81 -30.94 -13.72
N VAL A 404 23.63 -30.42 -14.08
CA VAL A 404 23.17 -30.39 -15.49
C VAL A 404 24.07 -29.50 -16.34
N TYR A 405 24.57 -28.39 -15.78
CA TYR A 405 25.50 -27.53 -16.50
C TYR A 405 26.84 -28.23 -16.75
N GLU A 406 27.43 -28.85 -15.74
CA GLU A 406 28.76 -29.46 -15.88
C GLU A 406 28.74 -30.64 -16.84
N GLU A 407 27.70 -31.47 -16.82
CA GLU A 407 27.60 -32.60 -17.75
C GLU A 407 27.40 -32.17 -19.20
N LEU A 408 26.48 -31.23 -19.44
CA LEU A 408 26.25 -30.71 -20.79
C LEU A 408 27.48 -29.95 -21.31
N ARG A 409 28.19 -29.24 -20.42
CA ARG A 409 29.45 -28.58 -20.75
C ARG A 409 30.55 -29.58 -21.09
N GLN A 410 30.72 -30.63 -20.29
CA GLN A 410 31.75 -31.65 -20.51
C GLN A 410 31.52 -32.38 -21.83
N GLN A 411 30.28 -32.74 -22.14
CA GLN A 411 29.91 -33.30 -23.45
C GLN A 411 30.17 -32.34 -24.60
N ALA A 412 29.82 -31.05 -24.47
CA ALA A 412 30.08 -30.04 -25.50
C ALA A 412 31.58 -29.83 -25.75
N VAL A 413 32.40 -29.77 -24.70
CA VAL A 413 33.86 -29.64 -24.80
C VAL A 413 34.48 -30.88 -25.44
N THR A 414 34.00 -32.08 -25.08
CA THR A 414 34.47 -33.36 -25.65
C THR A 414 34.16 -33.45 -27.15
N ASN A 415 33.06 -32.85 -27.59
CA ASN A 415 32.64 -32.76 -28.99
C ASN A 415 33.24 -31.57 -29.76
N GLY A 416 34.19 -30.83 -29.18
CA GLY A 416 34.87 -29.69 -29.83
C GLY A 416 34.11 -28.35 -29.77
N PHE A 417 32.98 -28.27 -29.08
CA PHE A 417 32.15 -27.08 -28.95
C PHE A 417 32.39 -26.34 -27.63
N GLY A 418 33.60 -25.82 -27.43
CA GLY A 418 34.03 -25.16 -26.18
C GLY A 418 33.84 -23.63 -26.12
N THR A 419 33.33 -23.01 -27.19
CA THR A 419 33.23 -21.54 -27.31
C THR A 419 32.05 -20.97 -26.49
N ALA A 420 32.16 -19.70 -26.06
CA ALA A 420 31.13 -18.99 -25.29
C ALA A 420 29.72 -19.04 -25.94
N SER A 421 29.65 -19.07 -27.27
CA SER A 421 28.41 -19.24 -28.04
C SER A 421 27.67 -20.56 -27.78
N HIS A 422 28.40 -21.63 -27.43
CA HIS A 422 27.84 -22.95 -27.11
C HIS A 422 27.51 -23.07 -25.62
N LEU A 423 28.28 -22.41 -24.76
CA LEU A 423 28.09 -22.45 -23.30
C LEU A 423 26.87 -21.64 -22.83
N ILE A 424 26.50 -20.56 -23.52
CA ILE A 424 25.33 -19.73 -23.19
C ILE A 424 24.00 -20.53 -23.31
N PRO A 425 23.71 -21.22 -24.42
CA PRO A 425 22.54 -22.10 -24.53
C PRO A 425 22.52 -23.22 -23.48
N ILE A 426 23.68 -23.81 -23.18
CA ILE A 426 23.79 -24.85 -22.15
C ILE A 426 23.46 -24.30 -20.75
N ALA A 427 23.98 -23.11 -20.42
CA ALA A 427 23.66 -22.43 -19.17
C ALA A 427 22.19 -22.04 -19.07
N PHE A 428 21.58 -21.63 -20.18
CA PHE A 428 20.15 -21.33 -20.27
C PHE A 428 19.30 -22.58 -20.02
N ALA A 429 19.63 -23.70 -20.67
CA ALA A 429 18.95 -24.98 -20.54
C ALA A 429 19.08 -25.56 -19.12
N SER A 430 20.29 -25.52 -18.54
CA SER A 430 20.52 -25.91 -17.15
C SER A 430 19.69 -25.07 -16.17
N GLY A 431 19.69 -23.74 -16.32
CA GLY A 431 18.89 -22.84 -15.50
C GLY A 431 17.38 -23.09 -15.62
N PHE A 432 16.92 -23.54 -16.80
CA PHE A 432 15.53 -23.90 -17.06
C PHE A 432 15.15 -25.20 -16.33
N ALA A 433 15.94 -26.26 -16.52
CA ALA A 433 15.72 -27.57 -15.91
C ALA A 433 15.75 -27.49 -14.38
N ALA A 434 16.73 -26.77 -13.82
CA ALA A 434 16.82 -26.54 -12.38
C ALA A 434 15.60 -25.80 -11.82
N ALA A 435 15.02 -24.87 -12.58
CA ALA A 435 13.84 -24.14 -12.16
C ALA A 435 12.57 -25.01 -12.17
N ILE A 436 12.43 -25.96 -13.10
CA ILE A 436 11.30 -26.90 -13.11
C ILE A 436 11.28 -27.71 -11.80
N LEU A 437 12.45 -28.24 -11.40
CA LEU A 437 12.58 -29.05 -10.20
C LEU A 437 12.59 -28.22 -8.90
N GLY A 438 13.08 -26.98 -8.95
CA GLY A 438 13.16 -26.08 -7.79
C GLY A 438 11.86 -25.32 -7.48
N THR A 439 11.01 -25.05 -8.48
CA THR A 439 9.80 -24.21 -8.32
C THR A 439 8.81 -24.76 -7.28
N PRO A 440 8.52 -26.07 -7.20
CA PRO A 440 7.66 -26.63 -6.15
C PRO A 440 8.12 -26.28 -4.72
N SER A 441 9.43 -26.34 -4.47
CA SER A 441 10.04 -25.97 -3.20
C SER A 441 9.96 -24.45 -2.95
N ASP A 442 10.17 -23.64 -3.98
CA ASP A 442 10.04 -22.18 -3.90
C ASP A 442 8.61 -21.74 -3.56
N ILE A 443 7.59 -22.34 -4.18
CA ILE A 443 6.18 -22.03 -3.91
C ILE A 443 5.82 -22.41 -2.47
N ALA A 444 6.26 -23.57 -1.99
CA ALA A 444 6.05 -23.98 -0.62
C ALA A 444 6.71 -22.99 0.37
N ASN A 445 7.95 -22.59 0.09
CA ASN A 445 8.69 -21.61 0.88
C ASN A 445 7.94 -20.28 0.99
N ILE A 446 7.51 -19.71 -0.15
CA ILE A 446 6.76 -18.44 -0.18
C ILE A 446 5.45 -18.56 0.60
N ARG A 447 4.74 -19.68 0.51
CA ARG A 447 3.50 -19.90 1.26
C ARG A 447 3.74 -20.02 2.76
N MET A 448 4.80 -20.70 3.18
CA MET A 448 5.18 -20.81 4.58
C MET A 448 5.62 -19.46 5.16
N GLN A 449 6.42 -18.69 4.41
CA GLN A 449 6.84 -17.35 4.81
C GLN A 449 5.67 -16.36 4.90
N ASN A 450 4.72 -16.46 3.96
CA ASN A 450 3.52 -15.62 3.93
C ASN A 450 2.35 -16.16 4.78
N ASP A 451 2.57 -17.20 5.58
CA ASP A 451 1.54 -17.75 6.47
C ASP A 451 1.45 -16.92 7.76
N LYS A 452 2.59 -16.53 8.33
CA LYS A 452 2.64 -15.69 9.56
C LYS A 452 2.06 -14.29 9.36
N SER A 453 2.14 -13.75 8.14
CA SER A 453 1.55 -12.46 7.76
C SER A 453 0.02 -12.49 7.62
N GLN A 454 -0.60 -13.67 7.62
CA GLN A 454 -2.05 -13.81 7.59
C GLN A 454 -2.65 -13.69 9.00
N THR A 455 -3.89 -13.22 9.07
CA THR A 455 -4.63 -13.11 10.33
C THR A 455 -4.79 -14.49 10.98
N PRO A 456 -4.79 -14.61 12.32
CA PRO A 456 -4.79 -15.91 13.02
C PRO A 456 -5.84 -16.92 12.52
N GLN A 457 -7.01 -16.44 12.11
CA GLN A 457 -8.13 -17.24 11.59
C GLN A 457 -7.90 -17.80 10.17
N LEU A 458 -6.93 -17.26 9.42
CA LEU A 458 -6.57 -17.66 8.06
C LEU A 458 -5.19 -18.34 8.00
N ARG A 459 -4.47 -18.43 9.12
CA ARG A 459 -3.17 -19.10 9.21
C ARG A 459 -3.34 -20.60 9.01
N ARG A 460 -2.51 -21.19 8.15
CA ARG A 460 -2.52 -22.62 7.85
C ARG A 460 -1.53 -23.42 8.70
N ASN A 461 -0.67 -22.72 9.43
CA ASN A 461 0.31 -23.22 10.38
C ASN A 461 1.14 -24.38 9.80
N TYR A 462 1.84 -24.10 8.69
CA TYR A 462 2.69 -25.09 8.04
C TYR A 462 3.84 -25.55 8.97
N ARG A 463 3.87 -26.84 9.31
CA ARG A 463 4.90 -27.42 10.20
C ARG A 463 6.26 -27.62 9.53
N HIS A 464 6.25 -28.07 8.28
CA HIS A 464 7.44 -28.37 7.46
C HIS A 464 7.07 -28.40 5.97
N THR A 465 8.07 -28.42 5.07
CA THR A 465 7.89 -28.36 3.61
C THR A 465 6.98 -29.47 3.08
N PHE A 466 7.12 -30.71 3.58
CA PHE A 466 6.26 -31.82 3.17
C PHE A 466 4.78 -31.61 3.57
N HIS A 467 4.51 -31.02 4.75
CA HIS A 467 3.15 -30.68 5.16
C HIS A 467 2.55 -29.60 4.25
N ALA A 468 3.38 -28.64 3.81
CA ALA A 468 2.98 -27.66 2.81
C ALA A 468 2.63 -28.32 1.47
N TRP A 469 3.44 -29.26 0.97
CA TRP A 469 3.14 -29.99 -0.27
C TRP A 469 1.87 -30.83 -0.18
N THR A 470 1.67 -31.55 0.92
CA THR A 470 0.44 -32.35 1.11
C THR A 470 -0.80 -31.45 1.11
N GLN A 471 -0.78 -30.32 1.83
CA GLN A 471 -1.89 -29.35 1.80
C GLN A 471 -2.09 -28.70 0.43
N MET A 472 -1.00 -28.41 -0.29
CA MET A 472 -1.07 -27.85 -1.65
C MET A 472 -1.79 -28.80 -2.61
N ARG A 473 -1.50 -30.11 -2.50
CA ARG A 473 -2.13 -31.16 -3.28
C ARG A 473 -3.60 -31.33 -2.91
N THR A 474 -3.95 -31.38 -1.63
CA THR A 474 -5.33 -31.64 -1.19
C THR A 474 -6.28 -30.46 -1.45
N GLN A 475 -5.82 -29.21 -1.34
CA GLN A 475 -6.72 -28.05 -1.47
C GLN A 475 -6.92 -27.56 -2.91
N LYS A 476 -5.89 -27.63 -3.76
CA LYS A 476 -5.89 -27.03 -5.11
C LYS A 476 -5.45 -28.00 -6.22
N GLY A 477 -5.14 -29.26 -5.88
CA GLY A 477 -4.65 -30.25 -6.82
C GLY A 477 -3.24 -29.96 -7.37
N TRP A 478 -2.81 -30.78 -8.32
CA TRP A 478 -1.47 -30.71 -8.93
C TRP A 478 -1.14 -29.39 -9.63
N ARG A 479 -2.16 -28.64 -10.06
CA ARG A 479 -2.00 -27.30 -10.67
C ARG A 479 -1.42 -26.25 -9.71
N SER A 480 -1.48 -26.48 -8.39
CA SER A 480 -0.89 -25.57 -7.39
C SER A 480 0.64 -25.49 -7.47
N PHE A 481 1.28 -26.54 -7.96
CA PHE A 481 2.73 -26.65 -8.08
C PHE A 481 3.28 -26.02 -9.36
N SER A 482 2.44 -25.82 -10.38
CA SER A 482 2.84 -25.25 -11.67
C SER A 482 2.53 -23.76 -11.82
N GLN A 483 1.95 -23.14 -10.79
CA GLN A 483 1.53 -21.75 -10.83
C GLN A 483 2.75 -20.80 -10.94
N GLY A 484 2.88 -20.11 -12.08
CA GLY A 484 3.99 -19.21 -12.35
C GLY A 484 5.33 -19.89 -12.65
N MET A 485 5.33 -21.21 -12.90
CA MET A 485 6.54 -21.99 -13.17
C MET A 485 7.27 -21.49 -14.41
N LEU A 486 6.57 -21.25 -15.51
CA LEU A 486 7.18 -20.83 -16.77
C LEU A 486 7.93 -19.49 -16.63
N ALA A 487 7.34 -18.51 -15.95
CA ALA A 487 7.99 -17.22 -15.68
C ALA A 487 9.23 -17.37 -14.78
N ASN A 488 9.19 -18.29 -13.81
CA ASN A 488 10.36 -18.60 -12.97
C ASN A 488 11.46 -19.32 -13.76
N CYS A 489 11.10 -20.20 -14.69
CA CYS A 489 12.07 -20.92 -15.53
C CYS A 489 12.84 -19.95 -16.41
N PHE A 490 12.14 -19.08 -17.14
CA PHE A 490 12.80 -18.04 -17.95
C PHE A 490 13.68 -17.12 -17.09
N ARG A 491 13.20 -16.66 -15.93
CA ARG A 491 14.01 -15.86 -15.01
C ARG A 491 15.32 -16.57 -14.62
N CYS A 492 15.24 -17.83 -14.23
CA CYS A 492 16.40 -18.63 -13.83
C CYS A 492 17.37 -18.90 -14.99
N SER A 493 16.85 -19.15 -16.19
CA SER A 493 17.64 -19.33 -17.41
C SER A 493 18.41 -18.07 -17.79
N PHE A 494 17.72 -16.92 -17.85
CA PHE A 494 18.34 -15.63 -18.15
C PHE A 494 19.38 -15.24 -17.12
N MET A 495 19.08 -15.45 -15.83
CA MET A 495 20.02 -15.18 -14.75
C MET A 495 21.27 -16.06 -14.85
N THR A 496 21.11 -17.38 -15.08
CA THR A 496 22.24 -18.32 -15.13
C THR A 496 23.13 -18.09 -16.35
N ALA A 497 22.52 -17.91 -17.53
CA ALA A 497 23.25 -17.61 -18.75
C ALA A 497 24.02 -16.29 -18.66
N SER A 498 23.40 -15.24 -18.13
CA SER A 498 24.05 -13.92 -17.97
C SER A 498 25.16 -13.96 -16.92
N GLN A 499 24.95 -14.64 -15.79
CA GLN A 499 25.96 -14.75 -14.74
C GLN A 499 27.23 -15.42 -15.27
N LEU A 500 27.10 -16.52 -16.01
CA LEU A 500 28.24 -17.27 -16.51
C LEU A 500 28.97 -16.53 -17.63
N ALA A 501 28.25 -16.09 -18.67
CA ALA A 501 28.85 -15.42 -19.82
C ALA A 501 29.56 -14.11 -19.41
N CYS A 502 28.93 -13.32 -18.55
CA CYS A 502 29.53 -12.09 -18.06
C CYS A 502 30.68 -12.36 -17.10
N TYR A 503 30.62 -13.42 -16.28
CA TYR A 503 31.73 -13.77 -15.40
C TYR A 503 32.99 -14.10 -16.20
N ASP A 504 32.89 -14.92 -17.25
CA ASP A 504 34.03 -15.27 -18.11
C ASP A 504 34.56 -14.05 -18.87
N PHE A 505 33.66 -13.20 -19.39
CA PHE A 505 34.04 -11.94 -20.03
C PHE A 505 34.78 -10.99 -19.08
N PHE A 506 34.24 -10.73 -17.89
CA PHE A 506 34.89 -9.86 -16.91
C PHE A 506 36.18 -10.46 -16.37
N LYS A 507 36.27 -11.79 -16.23
CA LYS A 507 37.51 -12.46 -15.84
C LYS A 507 38.59 -12.30 -16.92
N GLY A 508 38.24 -12.49 -18.20
CA GLY A 508 39.15 -12.26 -19.33
C GLY A 508 39.63 -10.81 -19.40
N LEU A 509 38.71 -9.85 -19.29
CA LEU A 509 39.05 -8.42 -19.28
C LEU A 509 40.03 -8.05 -18.14
N LEU A 510 39.80 -8.56 -16.93
CA LEU A 510 40.66 -8.29 -15.76
C LEU A 510 42.05 -8.95 -15.88
N ARG A 511 42.12 -10.11 -16.53
CA ARG A 511 43.38 -10.83 -16.77
C ARG A 511 44.18 -10.19 -17.90
N ASP A 512 43.54 -9.91 -19.04
CA ASP A 512 44.23 -9.54 -20.28
C ASP A 512 44.50 -8.04 -20.38
N GLN A 513 43.62 -7.17 -19.86
CA GLN A 513 43.79 -5.71 -19.96
C GLN A 513 44.35 -5.06 -18.68
N ILE A 514 44.11 -5.66 -17.52
CA ILE A 514 44.51 -5.09 -16.21
C ILE A 514 45.67 -5.87 -15.58
N ASN A 515 46.11 -6.97 -16.20
CA ASN A 515 47.23 -7.83 -15.77
C ASN A 515 47.19 -8.18 -14.27
N ARG A 516 45.99 -8.38 -13.71
CA ARG A 516 45.79 -8.66 -12.29
C ARG A 516 45.96 -10.16 -12.02
N PRO A 517 46.75 -10.59 -11.02
CA PRO A 517 46.87 -12.00 -10.66
C PRO A 517 45.51 -12.59 -10.23
N ASP A 518 45.32 -13.90 -10.44
CA ASP A 518 44.11 -14.66 -10.03
C ASP A 518 44.01 -14.66 -8.49
N SER A 519 43.45 -13.57 -7.96
CA SER A 519 43.36 -13.23 -6.55
C SER A 519 41.88 -13.10 -6.15
N THR A 520 41.60 -13.15 -4.85
CA THR A 520 40.23 -13.00 -4.32
C THR A 520 39.57 -11.69 -4.79
N ALA A 521 40.36 -10.63 -4.99
CA ALA A 521 39.87 -9.35 -5.51
C ALA A 521 39.44 -9.43 -6.99
N THR A 522 40.15 -10.21 -7.81
CA THR A 522 39.81 -10.44 -9.23
C THR A 522 38.48 -11.19 -9.35
N HIS A 523 38.31 -12.26 -8.57
CA HIS A 523 37.05 -13.00 -8.50
C HIS A 523 35.90 -12.14 -7.98
N LEU A 524 36.13 -11.32 -6.96
CA LEU A 524 35.11 -10.42 -6.41
C LEU A 524 34.67 -9.36 -7.43
N THR A 525 35.61 -8.75 -8.15
CA THR A 525 35.32 -7.73 -9.16
C THR A 525 34.56 -8.33 -10.37
N ALA A 526 35.02 -9.48 -10.87
CA ALA A 526 34.33 -10.20 -11.95
C ALA A 526 32.92 -10.63 -11.54
N SER A 527 32.75 -11.10 -10.30
CA SER A 527 31.46 -11.50 -9.75
C SER A 527 30.49 -10.33 -9.63
N LEU A 528 30.96 -9.16 -9.16
CA LEU A 528 30.15 -7.94 -9.08
C LEU A 528 29.68 -7.47 -10.47
N GLY A 529 30.58 -7.46 -11.46
CA GLY A 529 30.23 -7.13 -12.85
C GLY A 529 29.20 -8.10 -13.42
N ALA A 530 29.41 -9.40 -13.23
CA ALA A 530 28.47 -10.43 -13.68
C ALA A 530 27.10 -10.31 -13.00
N SER A 531 27.06 -10.02 -11.69
CA SER A 531 25.81 -9.77 -10.95
C SER A 531 25.06 -8.53 -11.42
N LEU A 532 25.76 -7.48 -11.85
CA LEU A 532 25.13 -6.26 -12.38
C LEU A 532 24.42 -6.54 -13.70
N VAL A 533 25.08 -7.24 -14.62
CA VAL A 533 24.49 -7.59 -15.91
C VAL A 533 23.35 -8.59 -15.71
N ALA A 534 23.55 -9.63 -14.90
CA ALA A 534 22.52 -10.62 -14.62
C ALA A 534 21.27 -10.02 -13.97
N THR A 535 21.43 -9.04 -13.07
CA THR A 535 20.29 -8.34 -12.47
C THR A 535 19.51 -7.55 -13.51
N SER A 536 20.22 -6.88 -14.43
CA SER A 536 19.61 -6.05 -15.47
C SER A 536 18.84 -6.89 -16.49
N VAL A 537 19.34 -8.08 -16.84
CA VAL A 537 18.64 -9.02 -17.73
C VAL A 537 17.48 -9.72 -17.01
N ALA A 538 17.58 -9.96 -15.70
CA ALA A 538 16.54 -10.64 -14.93
C ALA A 538 15.42 -9.72 -14.41
N SER A 539 15.64 -8.40 -14.30
CA SER A 539 14.64 -7.47 -13.73
C SER A 539 13.30 -7.41 -14.48
N PRO A 540 13.23 -7.45 -15.83
CA PRO A 540 11.94 -7.48 -16.52
C PRO A 540 11.13 -8.72 -16.16
N MET A 541 11.81 -9.87 -16.02
CA MET A 541 11.17 -11.14 -15.68
C MET A 541 10.65 -11.16 -14.25
N ASP A 542 11.35 -10.50 -13.30
CA ASP A 542 10.88 -10.31 -11.94
C ASP A 542 9.58 -9.49 -11.91
N VAL A 543 9.50 -8.41 -12.68
CA VAL A 543 8.29 -7.59 -12.78
C VAL A 543 7.12 -8.41 -13.37
N ILE A 544 7.33 -9.10 -14.50
CA ILE A 544 6.30 -9.93 -15.12
C ILE A 544 5.79 -11.02 -14.16
N ARG A 545 6.71 -11.70 -13.47
CA ARG A 545 6.36 -12.75 -12.49
C ARG A 545 5.49 -12.20 -11.36
N THR A 546 5.83 -11.04 -10.80
CA THR A 546 5.05 -10.45 -9.69
C THR A 546 3.61 -10.12 -10.11
N HIS A 547 3.43 -9.60 -11.33
CA HIS A 547 2.10 -9.34 -11.89
C HIS A 547 1.31 -10.63 -12.16
N MET A 548 1.96 -11.68 -12.68
CA MET A 548 1.30 -12.98 -12.91
C MET A 548 0.83 -13.64 -11.60
N VAL A 549 1.67 -13.61 -10.57
CA VAL A 549 1.35 -14.18 -9.25
C VAL A 549 0.22 -13.37 -8.58
N GLY A 550 0.25 -12.04 -8.69
CA GLY A 550 -0.80 -11.16 -8.20
C GLY A 550 -2.14 -11.35 -8.92
N ALA A 551 -2.12 -11.51 -10.25
CA ALA A 551 -3.33 -11.69 -11.06
C ALA A 551 -4.02 -13.04 -10.80
N SER A 552 -3.25 -14.10 -10.54
CA SER A 552 -3.78 -15.44 -10.26
C SER A 552 -4.57 -15.55 -8.94
N SER A 553 -4.58 -14.50 -8.12
CA SER A 553 -5.35 -14.44 -6.88
C SER A 553 -6.76 -13.88 -7.07
N LYS A 554 -7.12 -13.43 -8.28
CA LYS A 554 -8.46 -12.97 -8.66
C LYS A 554 -9.21 -14.10 -9.40
N PRO A 555 -10.38 -14.56 -8.92
CA PRO A 555 -11.16 -15.58 -9.62
C PRO A 555 -11.64 -15.06 -10.99
N GLY A 556 -11.39 -15.81 -12.06
CA GLY A 556 -11.95 -15.56 -13.41
C GLY A 556 -11.06 -14.79 -14.39
N VAL A 557 -9.90 -14.26 -13.99
CA VAL A 557 -9.00 -13.52 -14.91
C VAL A 557 -7.80 -14.39 -15.31
N ARG A 558 -7.75 -14.81 -16.57
CA ARG A 558 -6.60 -15.51 -17.15
C ARG A 558 -5.58 -14.47 -17.61
N ALA A 559 -4.58 -14.19 -16.76
CA ALA A 559 -3.55 -13.22 -17.11
C ALA A 559 -2.60 -13.80 -18.17
N SER A 560 -2.61 -13.21 -19.37
CA SER A 560 -1.62 -13.48 -20.42
C SER A 560 -0.38 -12.61 -20.22
N VAL A 561 0.81 -13.18 -20.44
CA VAL A 561 2.10 -12.46 -20.37
C VAL A 561 2.09 -11.26 -21.32
N TRP A 562 1.56 -11.44 -22.54
CA TRP A 562 1.42 -10.38 -23.53
C TRP A 562 0.47 -9.27 -23.10
N GLY A 563 -0.62 -9.62 -22.41
CA GLY A 563 -1.56 -8.63 -21.87
C GLY A 563 -0.95 -7.78 -20.76
N ILE A 564 -0.12 -8.39 -19.90
CA ILE A 564 0.62 -7.68 -18.85
C ILE A 564 1.67 -6.75 -19.47
N LEU A 565 2.42 -7.25 -20.47
CA LEU A 565 3.47 -6.46 -21.13
C LEU A 565 2.88 -5.23 -21.85
N SER A 566 1.81 -5.42 -22.62
CA SER A 566 1.09 -4.34 -23.30
C SER A 566 0.52 -3.31 -22.31
N HIS A 567 -0.04 -3.78 -21.19
CA HIS A 567 -0.52 -2.90 -20.13
C HIS A 567 0.61 -2.11 -19.45
N LEU A 568 1.75 -2.73 -19.15
CA LEU A 568 2.89 -2.05 -18.51
C LEU A 568 3.52 -0.99 -19.43
N VAL A 569 3.64 -1.30 -20.72
CA VAL A 569 4.19 -0.36 -21.71
C VAL A 569 3.24 0.82 -21.93
N SER A 570 1.93 0.57 -22.03
CA SER A 570 0.94 1.64 -22.22
C SER A 570 0.74 2.54 -20.99
N THR A 571 0.93 2.02 -19.77
CA THR A 571 0.71 2.78 -18.54
C THR A 571 1.97 3.45 -17.99
N GLU A 572 3.13 2.78 -18.04
CA GLU A 572 4.36 3.22 -17.38
C GLU A 572 5.52 3.50 -18.38
N GLY A 573 5.30 3.31 -19.69
CA GLY A 573 6.33 3.47 -20.72
C GLY A 573 7.44 2.43 -20.60
N TYR A 574 8.71 2.82 -20.77
CA TYR A 574 9.86 1.91 -20.61
C TYR A 574 10.40 1.83 -19.17
N ARG A 575 9.87 2.65 -18.25
CA ARG A 575 10.40 2.77 -16.88
C ARG A 575 10.11 1.56 -16.00
N TRP A 576 9.13 0.74 -16.33
CA TRP A 576 8.78 -0.45 -15.54
C TRP A 576 9.92 -1.48 -15.47
N VAL A 577 10.82 -1.52 -16.46
CA VAL A 577 11.96 -2.45 -16.53
C VAL A 577 12.92 -2.30 -15.34
N PHE A 578 13.06 -1.08 -14.83
CA PHE A 578 13.97 -0.76 -13.71
C PHE A 578 13.29 -0.79 -12.34
N ARG A 579 12.02 -1.18 -12.28
CA ARG A 579 11.25 -1.19 -11.03
C ARG A 579 11.83 -2.24 -10.08
N GLY A 580 12.38 -1.78 -8.94
CA GLY A 580 12.99 -2.65 -7.93
C GLY A 580 14.41 -3.14 -8.28
N TRP A 581 15.02 -2.62 -9.35
CA TRP A 581 16.35 -3.06 -9.81
C TRP A 581 17.43 -2.93 -8.73
N SER A 582 17.48 -1.82 -8.00
CA SER A 582 18.47 -1.58 -6.94
C SER A 582 18.38 -2.60 -5.80
N SER A 583 17.16 -2.94 -5.36
CA SER A 583 16.93 -3.98 -4.35
C SER A 583 17.32 -5.37 -4.86
N SER A 584 17.01 -5.68 -6.12
CA SER A 584 17.41 -6.93 -6.75
C SER A 584 18.94 -7.04 -6.89
N PHE A 585 19.64 -5.96 -7.25
CA PHE A 585 21.09 -5.94 -7.38
C PHE A 585 21.79 -6.17 -6.05
N ILE A 586 21.38 -5.48 -4.98
CA ILE A 586 21.97 -5.65 -3.64
C ILE A 586 21.79 -7.11 -3.16
N ARG A 587 20.62 -7.70 -3.40
CA ARG A 587 20.33 -9.09 -3.04
C ARG A 587 21.17 -10.07 -3.86
N LEU A 588 21.22 -9.91 -5.19
CA LEU A 588 21.93 -10.85 -6.06
C LEU A 588 23.44 -10.71 -5.92
N GLY A 589 23.95 -9.49 -5.84
CA GLY A 589 25.36 -9.19 -5.63
C GLY A 589 25.88 -9.78 -4.31
N SER A 590 25.19 -9.57 -3.20
CA SER A 590 25.58 -10.16 -1.91
C SER A 590 25.56 -11.70 -1.94
N GLN A 591 24.52 -12.31 -2.53
CA GLN A 591 24.43 -13.76 -2.67
C GLN A 591 25.55 -14.34 -3.55
N THR A 592 25.83 -13.73 -4.70
CA THR A 592 26.86 -14.19 -5.64
C THR A 592 28.26 -14.06 -5.05
N ILE A 593 28.58 -12.94 -4.39
CA ILE A 593 29.86 -12.73 -3.71
C ILE A 593 30.05 -13.81 -2.63
N ALA A 594 29.06 -14.03 -1.77
CA ALA A 594 29.15 -15.04 -0.72
C ALA A 594 29.35 -16.45 -1.30
N THR A 595 28.57 -16.82 -2.32
CA THR A 595 28.65 -18.15 -2.94
C THR A 595 30.02 -18.41 -3.55
N LEU A 596 30.56 -17.45 -4.31
CA LEU A 596 31.81 -17.65 -5.05
C LEU A 596 33.04 -17.55 -4.14
N VAL A 597 33.03 -16.67 -3.13
CA VAL A 597 34.11 -16.61 -2.13
C VAL A 597 34.16 -17.90 -1.32
N ILE A 598 33.01 -18.41 -0.86
CA ILE A 598 32.95 -19.67 -0.10
C ILE A 598 33.40 -20.84 -0.98
N MET A 599 32.94 -20.92 -2.23
CA MET A 599 33.35 -21.97 -3.17
C MET A 599 34.86 -21.95 -3.42
N GLU A 600 35.47 -20.77 -3.52
CA GLU A 600 36.91 -20.64 -3.72
C GLU A 600 37.71 -21.11 -2.49
N GLN A 601 37.26 -20.76 -1.28
CA GLN A 601 37.88 -21.26 -0.05
C GLN A 601 37.74 -22.78 0.07
N GLN A 602 36.59 -23.34 -0.29
CA GLN A 602 36.38 -24.79 -0.34
C GLN A 602 37.30 -25.47 -1.36
N ARG A 603 37.47 -24.90 -2.56
CA ARG A 603 38.40 -25.44 -3.56
C ARG A 603 39.85 -25.40 -3.09
N LYS A 604 40.29 -24.32 -2.44
CA LYS A 604 41.63 -24.23 -1.85
C LYS A 604 41.85 -25.27 -0.75
N LEU A 605 40.89 -25.43 0.15
CA LEU A 605 40.92 -26.45 1.20
C LEU A 605 40.93 -27.86 0.63
N TYR A 606 40.11 -28.14 -0.38
CA TYR A 606 40.07 -29.45 -1.05
C TYR A 606 41.38 -29.76 -1.76
N ARG A 607 41.96 -28.81 -2.51
CA ARG A 607 43.28 -28.98 -3.13
C ARG A 607 44.38 -29.18 -2.09
N ALA A 608 44.35 -28.45 -0.97
CA ALA A 608 45.30 -28.63 0.13
C ALA A 608 45.12 -29.96 0.87
N TYR A 609 43.90 -30.52 0.89
CA TYR A 609 43.61 -31.83 1.44
C TYR A 609 44.10 -32.95 0.52
N VAL A 610 43.82 -32.86 -0.79
CA VAL A 610 44.28 -33.83 -1.79
C VAL A 610 45.81 -33.82 -1.88
N ALA A 611 46.44 -32.65 -1.89
CA ALA A 611 47.91 -32.51 -1.87
C ALA A 611 48.58 -32.90 -0.53
N ARG A 612 47.79 -33.30 0.48
CA ARG A 612 48.28 -33.93 1.73
C ARG A 612 48.10 -35.45 1.72
N GLN A 613 47.34 -35.98 0.77
CA GLN A 613 47.13 -37.42 0.59
C GLN A 613 48.05 -38.02 -0.48
N ASP A 614 48.50 -37.21 -1.44
CA ASP A 614 49.69 -37.45 -2.28
C ASP A 614 50.97 -37.05 -1.51
#